data_AF-A0A9P1J4Y1-F1
#
_entry.id   AF-A0A9P1J4Y1-F1
#
_cell.length_a   1.000
_cell.length_b   1.000
_cell.length_c   1.000
_cell.angle_alpha   90.00
_cell.angle_beta   90.00
_cell.angle_gamma   90.00
#
_symmetry.space_group_name_H-M   'P 1'
#
loop_
_entity.id
_entity.type
_entity.pdbx_description
1 polymer ?
#
loop_
_entity_poly.entity_id
_entity_poly.type
_entity_poly.pdbx_seq_one_letter_code
_entity_poly.pdbx_strand_id
1 'polypeptide(L)'
;MFWLGVTYAFFWLGGLSEAGKTTKDCQWNGTVSALDTNCTNINAPSGLILNGTDDIKVLYKQFAHVTTVTGCIQISGTTYARFDFFARLRTINCSNSSFTVDFMASNNSMLERLGMPMVQISRLGLTFNPKLCITQSEAVRFTNVQRGQSDNITICQGVSGNLKECSSTINSANAGLEDNCEIITENLYVDGVNNANISQKLQYIKEVNGRIYVRATTLTNLTIPMLQKVYGAESSYNTVNDATIYVVGNSNFTTLDVPKVDFMAQNDYSFLTADASYKMDQSLCNRLSPFGSVQSNGTVCVSTGSKIGTTASMALGLLACYFLYH
;
A
#
# COMPACT_ATOMS: atom_id res chain seq x y z
N MET A 1 -34.48 28.33 -27.45
CA MET A 1 -33.03 28.14 -27.22
C MET A 1 -32.83 28.16 -25.71
N PHE A 2 -33.03 27.01 -25.05
CA PHE A 2 -32.97 26.88 -23.60
C PHE A 2 -31.59 26.31 -23.24
N TRP A 3 -30.79 27.11 -22.53
CA TRP A 3 -29.57 26.67 -21.87
C TRP A 3 -29.96 26.11 -20.49
N LEU A 4 -29.93 24.79 -20.33
CA LEU A 4 -30.01 24.15 -19.01
C LEU A 4 -28.57 23.97 -18.52
N GLY A 5 -28.14 24.85 -17.62
CA GLY A 5 -26.92 24.71 -16.86
C GLY A 5 -27.10 23.61 -15.82
N VAL A 6 -26.37 22.51 -15.97
CA VAL A 6 -26.24 21.48 -14.93
C VAL A 6 -25.12 21.91 -13.99
N THR A 7 -25.49 22.44 -12.84
CA THR A 7 -24.59 22.68 -11.71
C THR A 7 -24.27 21.34 -11.05
N TYR A 8 -23.04 20.86 -11.23
CA TYR A 8 -22.51 19.76 -10.42
C TYR A 8 -22.28 20.27 -9.00
N ALA A 9 -23.16 19.88 -8.08
CA ALA A 9 -22.93 20.04 -6.66
C ALA A 9 -21.83 19.07 -6.24
N PHE A 10 -20.61 19.58 -6.06
CA PHE A 10 -19.57 18.90 -5.30
C PHE A 10 -20.07 18.77 -3.85
N PHE A 11 -20.61 17.61 -3.51
CA PHE A 11 -20.85 17.25 -2.11
C PHE A 11 -19.48 17.04 -1.44
N TRP A 12 -19.01 18.09 -0.79
CA TRP A 12 -17.98 17.99 0.24
C TRP A 12 -18.58 17.19 1.40
N LEU A 13 -18.31 15.89 1.45
CA LEU A 13 -18.46 15.09 2.66
C LEU A 13 -17.35 15.49 3.63
N GLY A 14 -17.56 16.63 4.30
CA GLY A 14 -16.83 17.00 5.50
C GLY A 14 -17.23 16.07 6.64
N GLY A 15 -16.32 15.18 7.01
CA GLY A 15 -16.50 14.25 8.12
C GLY A 15 -15.19 13.52 8.42
N LEU A 16 -14.32 14.21 9.16
CA LEU A 16 -13.24 13.65 9.99
C LEU A 16 -12.41 12.52 9.34
N SER A 17 -11.58 12.90 8.36
CA SER A 17 -10.29 12.25 8.19
C SER A 17 -9.40 12.76 9.33
N GLU A 18 -9.27 11.97 10.40
CA GLU A 18 -8.12 12.17 11.28
C GLU A 18 -6.89 11.93 10.40
N ALA A 19 -6.11 13.00 10.26
CA ALA A 19 -4.91 13.06 9.44
C ALA A 19 -4.00 11.84 9.69
N GLY A 20 -3.18 11.52 8.67
CA GLY A 20 -2.09 10.55 8.78
C GLY A 20 -1.47 10.62 10.17
N LYS A 21 -1.53 9.49 10.88
CA LYS A 21 -1.29 9.40 12.33
C LYS A 21 -0.19 10.36 12.77
N THR A 22 -0.50 11.21 13.74
CA THR A 22 0.46 12.17 14.33
C THR A 22 1.79 11.47 14.55
N THR A 23 2.88 12.12 14.15
CA THR A 23 4.24 11.58 14.31
C THR A 23 4.40 10.98 15.70
N LYS A 24 4.64 9.68 15.75
CA LYS A 24 4.88 8.94 16.97
C LYS A 24 6.27 8.35 16.91
N ASP A 25 7.11 8.86 17.81
CA ASP A 25 8.45 8.36 18.03
C ASP A 25 8.40 7.17 18.99
N CYS A 26 9.03 6.08 18.58
CA CYS A 26 9.15 4.87 19.37
C CYS A 26 10.61 4.52 19.61
N GLN A 27 10.90 4.02 20.81
CA GLN A 27 12.24 3.55 21.15
C GLN A 27 12.36 2.06 20.83
N TRP A 28 13.42 1.68 20.15
CA TRP A 28 13.76 0.29 19.91
C TRP A 28 14.44 -0.31 21.15
N ASN A 29 13.76 -1.29 21.77
CA ASN A 29 14.26 -2.00 22.95
C ASN A 29 14.75 -3.42 22.63
N GLY A 30 15.10 -3.70 21.36
CA GLY A 30 15.64 -4.99 20.93
C GLY A 30 14.62 -6.06 20.57
N THR A 31 13.32 -5.81 20.71
CA THR A 31 12.25 -6.76 20.32
C THR A 31 11.11 -6.05 19.59
N VAL A 32 10.58 -6.69 18.54
CA VAL A 32 9.49 -6.12 17.74
C VAL A 32 8.17 -6.11 18.51
N SER A 33 7.92 -7.13 19.35
CA SER A 33 6.70 -7.20 20.15
C SER A 33 6.54 -6.06 21.15
N ALA A 34 7.64 -5.39 21.53
CA ALA A 34 7.63 -4.25 22.45
C ALA A 34 7.40 -2.89 21.75
N LEU A 35 7.45 -2.83 20.41
CA LEU A 35 7.08 -1.64 19.67
C LEU A 35 5.57 -1.39 19.75
N ASP A 36 5.19 -0.13 19.67
CA ASP A 36 3.80 0.24 19.48
C ASP A 36 3.39 0.10 18.01
N THR A 37 2.12 -0.23 17.81
CA THR A 37 1.53 -0.51 16.51
C THR A 37 1.30 0.74 15.66
N ASN A 38 1.44 1.92 16.25
CA ASN A 38 1.29 3.21 15.58
C ASN A 38 2.59 4.02 15.51
N CYS A 39 3.75 3.38 15.65
CA CYS A 39 5.03 4.04 15.43
C CYS A 39 5.14 4.54 13.99
N THR A 40 5.52 5.81 13.83
CA THR A 40 5.88 6.38 12.52
C THR A 40 7.39 6.52 12.40
N ASN A 41 8.07 6.79 13.53
CA ASN A 41 9.51 6.86 13.61
C ASN A 41 10.02 5.87 14.65
N ILE A 42 11.05 5.11 14.30
CA ILE A 42 11.75 4.23 15.25
C ILE A 42 13.13 4.81 15.53
N ASN A 43 13.42 5.09 16.80
CA ASN A 43 14.75 5.42 17.27
C ASN A 43 15.46 4.14 17.74
N ALA A 44 16.45 3.71 16.98
CA ALA A 44 17.23 2.49 17.19
C ALA A 44 18.75 2.80 17.06
N PRO A 45 19.34 3.56 18.02
CA PRO A 45 20.73 4.01 17.90
C PRO A 45 21.74 2.85 17.89
N SER A 46 21.41 1.73 18.54
CA SER A 46 22.17 0.47 18.51
C SER A 46 21.95 -0.36 17.24
N GLY A 47 21.07 0.08 16.35
CA GLY A 47 20.60 -0.67 15.19
C GLY A 47 19.29 -1.42 15.44
N LEU A 48 18.48 -1.53 14.39
CA LEU A 48 17.28 -2.37 14.32
C LEU A 48 17.69 -3.71 13.71
N ILE A 49 17.71 -4.76 14.53
CA ILE A 49 18.21 -6.08 14.15
C ILE A 49 17.05 -7.07 14.14
N LEU A 50 16.81 -7.70 12.99
CA LEU A 50 15.80 -8.74 12.79
C LEU A 50 16.51 -10.05 12.44
N ASN A 51 16.36 -11.06 13.29
CA ASN A 51 17.04 -12.36 13.17
C ASN A 51 16.10 -13.53 12.83
N GLY A 52 14.85 -13.22 12.43
CA GLY A 52 13.87 -14.23 12.02
C GLY A 52 13.07 -14.86 13.16
N THR A 53 13.20 -14.36 14.39
CA THR A 53 12.45 -14.87 15.55
C THR A 53 11.03 -14.28 15.66
N ASP A 54 10.79 -13.13 15.04
CA ASP A 54 9.48 -12.47 15.05
C ASP A 54 8.50 -13.09 14.05
N ASP A 55 7.23 -13.25 14.45
CA ASP A 55 6.17 -13.63 13.51
C ASP A 55 5.97 -12.51 12.47
N ILE A 56 5.90 -12.87 11.19
CA ILE A 56 5.66 -11.93 10.09
C ILE A 56 4.39 -11.09 10.28
N LYS A 57 3.35 -11.65 10.92
CA LYS A 57 2.12 -10.92 11.24
C LYS A 57 2.37 -9.81 12.27
N VAL A 58 3.29 -10.03 13.22
CA VAL A 58 3.71 -9.02 14.18
C VAL A 58 4.50 -7.93 13.48
N LEU A 59 5.41 -8.29 12.56
CA LEU A 59 6.15 -7.32 11.75
C LEU A 59 5.21 -6.41 10.94
N TYR A 60 4.25 -6.99 10.23
CA TYR A 60 3.26 -6.21 9.46
C TYR A 60 2.47 -5.24 10.34
N LYS A 61 2.12 -5.66 11.55
CA LYS A 61 1.37 -4.82 12.49
C LYS A 61 2.22 -3.68 13.07
N GLN A 62 3.46 -3.97 13.46
CA GLN A 62 4.31 -3.02 14.18
C GLN A 62 5.02 -2.03 13.25
N PHE A 63 5.29 -2.43 12.01
CA PHE A 63 5.93 -1.58 11.00
C PHE A 63 4.94 -0.95 10.01
N ALA A 64 3.64 -1.22 10.18
CA ALA A 64 2.53 -0.73 9.35
C ALA A 64 2.63 0.76 8.95
N HIS A 65 3.06 1.62 9.89
CA HIS A 65 3.08 3.07 9.74
C HIS A 65 4.49 3.67 9.75
N VAL A 66 5.53 2.84 9.82
CA VAL A 66 6.90 3.32 9.99
C VAL A 66 7.41 3.90 8.68
N THR A 67 7.77 5.18 8.72
CA THR A 67 8.35 5.92 7.60
C THR A 67 9.83 6.21 7.79
N THR A 68 10.28 6.28 9.04
CA THR A 68 11.66 6.65 9.38
C THR A 68 12.25 5.71 10.42
N VAL A 69 13.48 5.28 10.21
CA VAL A 69 14.29 4.61 11.22
C VAL A 69 15.56 5.43 11.46
N THR A 70 15.74 5.89 12.70
CA THR A 70 17.00 6.51 13.16
C THR A 70 17.86 5.41 13.76
N GLY A 71 18.69 4.80 12.93
CA GLY A 71 19.43 3.58 13.22
C GLY A 71 19.73 2.82 11.93
N CYS A 72 20.71 1.94 11.98
CA CYS A 72 21.02 1.05 10.87
C CYS A 72 20.11 -0.18 10.94
N ILE A 73 19.66 -0.70 9.80
CA ILE A 73 18.76 -1.87 9.74
C ILE A 73 19.56 -3.10 9.33
N GLN A 74 19.47 -4.18 10.10
CA GLN A 74 20.15 -5.44 9.82
C GLN A 74 19.13 -6.58 9.86
N ILE A 75 18.95 -7.27 8.74
CA ILE A 75 18.03 -8.41 8.63
C ILE A 75 18.85 -9.62 8.21
N SER A 76 19.00 -10.59 9.11
CA SER A 76 19.82 -11.75 8.81
C SER A 76 19.31 -13.07 9.33
N GLY A 77 19.62 -14.15 8.61
CA GLY A 77 19.23 -15.50 9.00
C GLY A 77 17.72 -15.74 9.01
N THR A 78 16.94 -14.94 8.27
CA THR A 78 15.48 -15.04 8.29
C THR A 78 14.95 -15.95 7.18
N THR A 79 13.69 -16.35 7.32
CA THR A 79 12.92 -17.08 6.30
C THR A 79 11.85 -16.20 5.63
N TYR A 80 11.95 -14.88 5.79
CA TYR A 80 10.99 -13.96 5.16
C TYR A 80 11.20 -13.95 3.66
N ALA A 81 10.11 -14.15 2.91
CA ALA A 81 10.16 -14.09 1.45
C ALA A 81 10.35 -12.65 0.93
N ARG A 82 9.88 -11.66 1.71
CA ARG A 82 9.92 -10.23 1.38
C ARG A 82 10.02 -9.38 2.63
N PHE A 83 10.43 -8.11 2.49
CA PHE A 83 10.45 -7.10 3.56
C PHE A 83 9.37 -6.03 3.36
N ASP A 84 8.23 -6.42 2.81
CA ASP A 84 7.08 -5.54 2.58
C ASP A 84 6.37 -5.09 3.86
N PHE A 85 6.74 -5.63 5.03
CA PHE A 85 6.43 -4.99 6.32
C PHE A 85 7.06 -3.59 6.45
N PHE A 86 8.08 -3.27 5.65
CA PHE A 86 8.63 -1.91 5.48
C PHE A 86 8.05 -1.19 4.24
N ALA A 87 6.83 -1.52 3.81
CA ALA A 87 6.19 -0.92 2.63
C ALA A 87 6.19 0.63 2.64
N ARG A 88 6.06 1.23 3.83
CA ARG A 88 6.02 2.70 4.02
C ARG A 88 7.36 3.31 4.41
N LEU A 89 8.40 2.51 4.62
CA LEU A 89 9.71 3.01 5.02
C LEU A 89 10.30 3.86 3.90
N ARG A 90 10.71 5.08 4.24
CA ARG A 90 11.29 6.06 3.31
C ARG A 90 12.73 6.36 3.64
N THR A 91 13.03 6.51 4.92
CA THR A 91 14.32 7.04 5.37
C THR A 91 14.95 6.14 6.41
N ILE A 92 16.21 5.79 6.19
CA ILE A 92 17.10 5.16 7.16
C ILE A 92 18.20 6.16 7.47
N ASN A 93 18.23 6.67 8.70
CA ASN A 93 19.28 7.55 9.18
C ASN A 93 20.24 6.75 10.08
N CYS A 94 21.24 6.13 9.45
CA CYS A 94 22.26 5.34 10.13
C CYS A 94 23.47 6.23 10.47
N SER A 95 23.56 6.67 11.72
CA SER A 95 24.71 7.42 12.25
C SER A 95 25.74 6.52 12.97
N ASN A 96 25.41 5.25 13.20
CA ASN A 96 26.28 4.33 13.93
C ASN A 96 27.38 3.78 13.01
N SER A 97 28.61 4.23 13.23
CA SER A 97 29.79 3.84 12.46
C SER A 97 30.23 2.40 12.67
N SER A 98 29.67 1.68 13.65
CA SER A 98 29.93 0.25 13.86
C SER A 98 29.33 -0.61 12.76
N PHE A 99 28.33 -0.11 12.03
CA PHE A 99 27.76 -0.78 10.86
C PHE A 99 28.41 -0.28 9.57
N THR A 100 28.78 -1.24 8.72
CA THR A 100 29.42 -0.97 7.43
C THR A 100 28.43 -0.36 6.41
N VAL A 101 27.14 -0.65 6.56
CA VAL A 101 26.05 -0.23 5.68
C VAL A 101 24.83 0.24 6.47
N ASP A 102 23.97 1.06 5.85
CA ASP A 102 22.75 1.58 6.48
C ASP A 102 21.67 0.51 6.54
N PHE A 103 21.60 -0.31 5.48
CA PHE A 103 20.70 -1.46 5.39
C PHE A 103 21.49 -2.70 4.97
N MET A 104 21.36 -3.77 5.75
CA MET A 104 21.91 -5.08 5.41
C MET A 104 20.82 -6.14 5.38
N ALA A 105 20.77 -6.92 4.31
CA ALA A 105 20.08 -8.20 4.27
C ALA A 105 21.10 -9.31 4.01
N SER A 106 21.27 -10.23 4.95
CA SER A 106 22.28 -11.29 4.84
C SER A 106 21.79 -12.68 5.26
N ASN A 107 22.19 -13.73 4.53
CA ASN A 107 21.85 -15.12 4.85
C ASN A 107 20.32 -15.38 4.93
N ASN A 108 19.51 -14.71 4.11
CA ASN A 108 18.06 -14.96 4.08
C ASN A 108 17.75 -15.98 2.98
N SER A 109 17.46 -17.23 3.38
CA SER A 109 17.34 -18.36 2.47
C SER A 109 16.11 -18.29 1.53
N MET A 110 15.06 -17.59 1.98
CA MET A 110 13.79 -17.47 1.26
C MET A 110 13.55 -16.08 0.66
N LEU A 111 14.43 -15.11 0.88
CA LEU A 111 14.23 -13.74 0.42
C LEU A 111 14.26 -13.69 -1.11
N GLU A 112 13.10 -13.39 -1.71
CA GLU A 112 12.90 -13.31 -3.17
C GLU A 112 12.90 -11.87 -3.67
N ARG A 113 12.39 -10.93 -2.86
CA ARG A 113 12.26 -9.50 -3.21
C ARG A 113 12.45 -8.64 -1.96
N LEU A 114 13.01 -7.44 -2.10
CA LEU A 114 13.05 -6.48 -0.98
C LEU A 114 11.64 -5.99 -0.62
N GLY A 115 10.83 -5.58 -1.60
CA GLY A 115 9.44 -5.15 -1.33
C GLY A 115 9.35 -3.83 -0.56
N MET A 116 10.36 -2.97 -0.67
CA MET A 116 10.42 -1.65 -0.04
C MET A 116 10.44 -0.57 -1.12
N PRO A 117 9.27 -0.24 -1.71
CA PRO A 117 9.22 0.49 -2.97
C PRO A 117 9.62 1.96 -2.87
N MET A 118 9.79 2.53 -1.67
CA MET A 118 10.07 3.97 -1.47
C MET A 118 11.33 4.25 -0.63
N VAL A 119 12.00 3.23 -0.10
CA VAL A 119 13.14 3.44 0.81
C VAL A 119 14.34 4.00 0.07
N GLN A 120 14.95 5.04 0.64
CA GLN A 120 16.24 5.57 0.21
C GLN A 120 17.34 4.98 1.09
N ILE A 121 18.33 4.37 0.45
CA ILE A 121 19.45 3.69 1.12
C ILE A 121 20.74 4.24 0.52
N SER A 122 21.66 4.74 1.34
CA SER A 122 22.95 5.29 0.86
C SER A 122 24.06 4.24 0.84
N ARG A 123 24.04 3.32 1.80
CA ARG A 123 24.95 2.16 1.88
C ARG A 123 24.14 0.88 2.05
N LEU A 124 24.29 -0.07 1.13
CA LEU A 124 23.48 -1.29 1.03
C LEU A 124 24.37 -2.52 1.02
N GLY A 125 24.03 -3.53 1.82
CA GLY A 125 24.65 -4.85 1.77
C GLY A 125 23.61 -5.94 1.52
N LEU A 126 23.76 -6.69 0.43
CA LEU A 126 22.86 -7.77 0.03
C LEU A 126 23.65 -9.06 -0.20
N THR A 127 24.10 -9.69 0.88
CA THR A 127 25.04 -10.82 0.80
C THR A 127 24.33 -12.15 1.12
N PHE A 128 24.67 -13.23 0.41
CA PHE A 128 24.14 -14.58 0.71
C PHE A 128 22.61 -14.70 0.75
N ASN A 129 21.91 -14.06 -0.20
CA ASN A 129 20.47 -14.21 -0.38
C ASN A 129 20.21 -14.93 -1.73
N PRO A 130 20.21 -16.28 -1.77
CA PRO A 130 20.32 -17.03 -3.03
C PRO A 130 19.12 -16.90 -3.97
N LYS A 131 17.97 -16.46 -3.48
CA LYS A 131 16.74 -16.26 -4.26
C LYS A 131 16.45 -14.80 -4.57
N LEU A 132 17.24 -13.87 -4.03
CA LEU A 132 16.93 -12.45 -4.12
C LEU A 132 17.13 -11.97 -5.55
N CYS A 133 16.05 -11.44 -6.13
CA CYS A 133 16.13 -10.62 -7.32
C CYS A 133 15.66 -9.20 -6.99
N ILE A 134 16.09 -8.23 -7.80
CA ILE A 134 15.58 -6.85 -7.71
C ILE A 134 14.91 -6.45 -9.01
N THR A 135 13.99 -5.49 -8.93
CA THR A 135 13.38 -4.89 -10.12
C THR A 135 14.34 -3.93 -10.83
N GLN A 136 13.97 -3.50 -12.03
CA GLN A 136 14.74 -2.50 -12.76
C GLN A 136 14.73 -1.15 -12.03
N SER A 137 13.59 -0.76 -11.45
CA SER A 137 13.47 0.46 -10.64
C SER A 137 14.32 0.40 -9.36
N GLU A 138 14.38 -0.75 -8.69
CA GLU A 138 15.29 -0.99 -7.57
C GLU A 138 16.76 -0.91 -8.02
N ALA A 139 17.12 -1.47 -9.18
CA ALA A 139 18.48 -1.41 -9.70
C ALA A 139 18.93 0.03 -9.95
N VAL A 140 18.06 0.86 -10.55
CA VAL A 140 18.31 2.30 -10.79
C VAL A 140 18.48 3.02 -9.46
N ARG A 141 17.56 2.80 -8.50
CA ARG A 141 17.61 3.42 -7.18
C ARG A 141 18.88 3.05 -6.40
N PHE A 142 19.38 1.83 -6.58
CA PHE A 142 20.57 1.33 -5.90
C PHE A 142 21.85 1.39 -6.76
N THR A 143 21.85 2.16 -7.85
CA THR A 143 23.03 2.27 -8.74
C THR A 143 24.18 3.04 -8.09
N ASN A 144 23.89 4.12 -7.35
CA ASN A 144 24.91 4.98 -6.71
C ASN A 144 25.17 4.66 -5.23
N VAL A 145 24.73 3.49 -4.80
CA VAL A 145 24.78 3.08 -3.40
C VAL A 145 26.09 2.36 -3.14
N GLN A 146 26.77 2.67 -2.05
CA GLN A 146 27.97 1.92 -1.65
C GLN A 146 27.58 0.48 -1.34
N ARG A 147 28.14 -0.47 -2.09
CA ARG A 147 27.80 -1.90 -2.00
C ARG A 147 28.74 -2.68 -1.10
N GLY A 148 28.24 -3.78 -0.55
CA GLY A 148 29.03 -4.78 0.16
C GLY A 148 29.96 -5.55 -0.79
N GLN A 149 30.95 -6.25 -0.22
CA GLN A 149 32.01 -6.95 -0.96
C GLN A 149 31.53 -8.18 -1.79
N SER A 150 30.23 -8.52 -1.86
CA SER A 150 29.75 -9.74 -2.53
C SER A 150 28.26 -9.71 -2.91
N ASP A 151 27.76 -8.57 -3.40
CA ASP A 151 26.36 -8.45 -3.80
C ASP A 151 26.13 -9.07 -5.20
N ASN A 152 25.69 -10.33 -5.25
CA ASN A 152 25.24 -10.96 -6.50
C ASN A 152 23.75 -10.65 -6.71
N ILE A 153 23.46 -9.65 -7.54
CA ILE A 153 22.11 -9.15 -7.77
C ILE A 153 21.65 -9.53 -9.18
N THR A 154 20.57 -10.29 -9.25
CA THR A 154 19.88 -10.61 -10.52
C THR A 154 18.64 -9.76 -10.70
N ILE A 155 18.31 -9.40 -11.93
CA ILE A 155 17.04 -8.76 -12.27
C ILE A 155 15.92 -9.79 -12.25
N CYS A 156 14.80 -9.46 -11.62
CA CYS A 156 13.65 -10.33 -11.53
C CYS A 156 13.09 -10.70 -12.90
N GLN A 157 12.67 -11.96 -13.04
CA GLN A 157 12.02 -12.47 -14.24
C GLN A 157 10.48 -12.38 -14.09
N GLY A 158 9.82 -12.04 -15.18
CA GLY A 158 8.38 -11.95 -15.36
C GLY A 158 7.85 -13.04 -16.31
N VAL A 159 6.67 -12.81 -16.87
CA VAL A 159 5.97 -13.75 -17.77
C VAL A 159 6.76 -14.01 -19.06
N SER A 160 7.45 -12.99 -19.57
CA SER A 160 8.14 -13.04 -20.87
C SER A 160 9.56 -12.47 -20.80
N GLY A 161 10.38 -12.97 -19.86
CA GLY A 161 11.76 -12.52 -19.65
C GLY A 161 11.88 -11.63 -18.43
N ASN A 162 12.50 -10.45 -18.54
CA ASN A 162 12.59 -9.54 -17.41
C ASN A 162 11.21 -9.06 -16.97
N LEU A 163 11.03 -8.91 -15.65
CA LEU A 163 9.82 -8.39 -15.05
C LEU A 163 9.51 -7.00 -15.62
N LYS A 164 8.29 -6.84 -16.15
CA LYS A 164 7.88 -5.58 -16.77
C LYS A 164 7.26 -4.62 -15.76
N GLU A 165 7.94 -3.51 -15.56
CA GLU A 165 7.51 -2.38 -14.74
C GLU A 165 6.90 -1.29 -15.63
N CYS A 166 5.77 -0.71 -15.22
CA CYS A 166 5.11 0.38 -15.95
C CYS A 166 4.68 1.51 -15.04
N SER A 167 4.52 2.67 -15.65
CA SER A 167 3.89 3.83 -15.02
C SER A 167 2.48 4.00 -15.59
N SER A 168 1.53 4.33 -14.72
CA SER A 168 0.19 4.70 -15.14
C SER A 168 0.10 6.22 -15.25
N THR A 169 -0.66 6.70 -16.24
CA THR A 169 -0.83 8.13 -16.50
C THR A 169 -2.29 8.52 -16.32
N ILE A 170 -2.52 9.56 -15.52
CA ILE A 170 -3.84 10.16 -15.27
C ILE A 170 -4.50 10.55 -16.60
N ASN A 171 -5.81 10.29 -16.74
CA ASN A 171 -6.63 10.62 -17.90
C ASN A 171 -6.15 10.05 -19.26
N SER A 172 -5.23 9.08 -19.25
CA SER A 172 -4.75 8.44 -20.47
C SER A 172 -5.62 7.24 -20.85
N ALA A 173 -5.67 6.94 -22.16
CA ALA A 173 -6.38 5.77 -22.64
C ALA A 173 -5.83 4.50 -21.98
N ASN A 174 -6.73 3.68 -21.43
CA ASN A 174 -6.40 2.46 -20.69
C ASN A 174 -5.32 2.68 -19.62
N ALA A 175 -5.46 3.74 -18.83
CA ALA A 175 -4.54 4.12 -17.76
C ALA A 175 -3.10 4.45 -18.24
N GLY A 176 -2.88 4.61 -19.55
CA GLY A 176 -1.55 4.80 -20.14
C GLY A 176 -0.68 3.54 -20.14
N LEU A 177 -1.27 2.36 -19.87
CA LEU A 177 -0.51 1.14 -19.66
C LEU A 177 -0.07 0.47 -20.96
N GLU A 178 1.19 0.05 -20.98
CA GLU A 178 1.72 -0.85 -21.98
C GLU A 178 1.19 -2.28 -21.80
N ASP A 179 1.33 -3.11 -22.84
CA ASP A 179 0.99 -4.53 -22.74
C ASP A 179 1.95 -5.29 -21.82
N ASN A 180 1.45 -6.37 -21.24
CA ASN A 180 2.20 -7.30 -20.38
C ASN A 180 2.78 -6.66 -19.12
N CYS A 181 2.14 -5.61 -18.60
CA CYS A 181 2.57 -4.99 -17.36
C CYS A 181 2.38 -5.93 -16.16
N GLU A 182 3.40 -6.06 -15.31
CA GLU A 182 3.34 -6.89 -14.11
C GLU A 182 3.45 -6.10 -12.81
N ILE A 183 4.14 -4.97 -12.82
CA ILE A 183 4.25 -4.06 -11.67
C ILE A 183 3.95 -2.62 -12.10
N ILE A 184 3.09 -1.94 -11.35
CA ILE A 184 2.93 -0.49 -11.43
C ILE A 184 3.86 0.17 -10.43
N THR A 185 4.79 0.99 -10.92
CA THR A 185 5.86 1.60 -10.10
C THR A 185 5.39 2.71 -9.17
N GLU A 186 4.22 3.28 -9.45
CA GLU A 186 3.55 4.33 -8.69
C GLU A 186 2.06 4.00 -8.51
N ASN A 187 1.20 5.01 -8.55
CA ASN A 187 -0.25 4.85 -8.52
C ASN A 187 -0.77 4.28 -9.85
N LEU A 188 -1.84 3.50 -9.78
CA LEU A 188 -2.61 3.06 -10.94
C LEU A 188 -3.83 3.98 -11.13
N TYR A 189 -3.97 4.59 -12.29
CA TYR A 189 -5.04 5.55 -12.62
C TYR A 189 -5.95 5.00 -13.71
N VAL A 190 -7.04 4.32 -13.33
CA VAL A 190 -8.11 3.94 -14.26
C VAL A 190 -9.09 5.10 -14.31
N ASP A 191 -8.75 6.11 -15.09
CA ASP A 191 -9.48 7.38 -15.14
C ASP A 191 -10.13 7.64 -16.50
N GLY A 192 -11.22 8.40 -16.50
CA GLY A 192 -11.87 8.90 -17.71
C GLY A 192 -12.58 7.82 -18.53
N VAL A 193 -12.98 8.20 -19.75
CA VAL A 193 -13.91 7.39 -20.57
C VAL A 193 -13.21 6.44 -21.56
N ASN A 194 -11.89 6.55 -21.74
CA ASN A 194 -11.15 5.83 -22.78
C ASN A 194 -10.53 4.51 -22.26
N ASN A 195 -11.35 3.63 -21.69
CA ASN A 195 -10.89 2.41 -21.00
C ASN A 195 -11.36 1.09 -21.66
N ALA A 196 -11.58 1.10 -22.98
CA ALA A 196 -12.15 -0.05 -23.71
C ALA A 196 -11.33 -1.35 -23.60
N ASN A 197 -10.00 -1.26 -23.48
CA ASN A 197 -9.10 -2.41 -23.42
C ASN A 197 -8.44 -2.58 -22.04
N ILE A 198 -8.94 -1.89 -21.01
CA ILE A 198 -8.30 -1.86 -19.69
C ILE A 198 -8.14 -3.28 -19.11
N SER A 199 -9.12 -4.17 -19.27
CA SER A 199 -9.05 -5.54 -18.77
C SER A 199 -7.86 -6.33 -19.33
N GLN A 200 -7.48 -6.10 -20.59
CA GLN A 200 -6.31 -6.72 -21.20
C GLN A 200 -5.00 -6.16 -20.61
N LYS A 201 -4.97 -4.87 -20.26
CA LYS A 201 -3.80 -4.22 -19.64
C LYS A 201 -3.57 -4.70 -18.21
N LEU A 202 -4.64 -4.99 -17.48
CA LEU A 202 -4.60 -5.34 -16.06
C LEU A 202 -4.37 -6.84 -15.79
N GLN A 203 -4.43 -7.70 -16.81
CA GLN A 203 -4.48 -9.16 -16.64
C GLN A 203 -3.24 -9.78 -15.98
N TYR A 204 -2.07 -9.12 -16.08
CA TYR A 204 -0.80 -9.62 -15.54
C TYR A 204 -0.27 -8.82 -14.35
N ILE A 205 -0.93 -7.74 -13.96
CA ILE A 205 -0.48 -6.89 -12.87
C ILE A 205 -0.57 -7.67 -11.56
N LYS A 206 0.57 -7.86 -10.91
CA LYS A 206 0.74 -8.55 -9.62
C LYS A 206 0.91 -7.56 -8.48
N GLU A 207 1.53 -6.42 -8.75
CA GLU A 207 1.89 -5.43 -7.72
C GLU A 207 1.60 -4.00 -8.18
N VAL A 208 1.11 -3.18 -7.26
CA VAL A 208 1.01 -1.72 -7.40
C VAL A 208 1.74 -1.07 -6.23
N ASN A 209 2.83 -0.37 -6.49
CA ASN A 209 3.62 0.29 -5.46
C ASN A 209 2.86 1.45 -4.80
N GLY A 210 2.05 2.18 -5.56
CA GLY A 210 1.19 3.25 -5.05
C GLY A 210 -0.20 2.76 -4.66
N ARG A 211 -1.18 3.64 -4.88
CA ARG A 211 -2.61 3.42 -4.71
C ARG A 211 -3.29 3.10 -6.03
N ILE A 212 -4.54 2.67 -5.97
CA ILE A 212 -5.39 2.45 -7.14
C ILE A 212 -6.52 3.46 -7.14
N TYR A 213 -6.64 4.21 -8.23
CA TYR A 213 -7.69 5.17 -8.47
C TYR A 213 -8.57 4.70 -9.63
N VAL A 214 -9.88 4.69 -9.43
CA VAL A 214 -10.88 4.42 -10.46
C VAL A 214 -11.84 5.60 -10.50
N ARG A 215 -11.67 6.51 -11.47
CA ARG A 215 -12.36 7.80 -11.42
C ARG A 215 -12.97 8.22 -12.74
N ALA A 216 -14.15 8.83 -12.69
CA ALA A 216 -14.79 9.42 -13.86
C ALA A 216 -14.87 8.47 -15.08
N THR A 217 -15.01 7.16 -14.82
CA THR A 217 -15.08 6.14 -15.88
C THR A 217 -16.51 5.79 -16.25
N THR A 218 -16.66 5.21 -17.44
CA THR A 218 -17.91 4.61 -17.93
C THR A 218 -17.95 3.10 -17.72
N LEU A 219 -16.95 2.53 -17.04
CA LEU A 219 -16.86 1.10 -16.79
C LEU A 219 -17.99 0.64 -15.86
N THR A 220 -18.54 -0.54 -16.13
CA THR A 220 -19.49 -1.19 -15.23
C THR A 220 -18.79 -2.04 -14.18
N ASN A 221 -17.65 -2.63 -14.53
CA ASN A 221 -16.85 -3.47 -13.66
C ASN A 221 -15.36 -3.25 -13.96
N LEU A 222 -14.53 -3.58 -12.98
CA LEU A 222 -13.08 -3.65 -13.13
C LEU A 222 -12.57 -4.90 -12.41
N THR A 223 -11.79 -5.72 -13.12
CA THR A 223 -11.13 -6.88 -12.55
C THR A 223 -9.62 -6.76 -12.74
N ILE A 224 -8.87 -7.00 -11.66
CA ILE A 224 -7.39 -7.08 -11.68
C ILE A 224 -7.01 -8.49 -11.21
N PRO A 225 -7.03 -9.49 -12.11
CA PRO A 225 -7.12 -10.91 -11.74
C PRO A 225 -5.85 -11.46 -11.06
N MET A 226 -4.71 -10.83 -11.30
CA MET A 226 -3.42 -11.25 -10.77
C MET A 226 -2.92 -10.39 -9.61
N LEU A 227 -3.64 -9.33 -9.23
CA LEU A 227 -3.17 -8.39 -8.22
C LEU A 227 -3.07 -9.05 -6.86
N GLN A 228 -1.86 -9.06 -6.30
CA GLN A 228 -1.54 -9.62 -4.99
C GLN A 228 -1.26 -8.51 -3.97
N LYS A 229 -0.50 -7.49 -4.39
CA LYS A 229 0.04 -6.48 -3.47
C LYS A 229 -0.28 -5.06 -3.90
N VAL A 230 -0.78 -4.25 -2.97
CA VAL A 230 -0.94 -2.80 -3.15
C VAL A 230 -0.26 -2.09 -1.99
N TYR A 231 0.92 -1.53 -2.22
CA TYR A 231 1.74 -0.97 -1.14
C TYR A 231 1.24 0.39 -0.65
N GLY A 232 0.41 1.10 -1.42
CA GLY A 232 -0.07 2.43 -1.03
C GLY A 232 1.07 3.41 -0.74
N ALA A 233 2.25 3.17 -1.32
CA ALA A 233 3.46 3.90 -1.04
C ALA A 233 3.56 5.08 -2.01
N GLU A 234 3.43 6.29 -1.46
CA GLU A 234 3.55 7.52 -2.23
C GLU A 234 4.93 8.14 -2.06
N SER A 235 5.39 8.87 -3.08
CA SER A 235 6.66 9.61 -3.03
C SER A 235 6.58 10.91 -2.23
N SER A 236 5.38 11.49 -2.08
CA SER A 236 5.13 12.71 -1.30
C SER A 236 4.63 12.39 0.11
N TYR A 237 4.99 13.24 1.10
CA TYR A 237 4.33 13.26 2.41
C TYR A 237 2.94 13.89 2.23
N ASN A 238 2.03 13.17 1.57
CA ASN A 238 0.69 13.68 1.42
C ASN A 238 -0.04 13.52 2.75
N THR A 239 -0.61 14.60 3.25
CA THR A 239 -1.42 14.60 4.49
C THR A 239 -2.82 14.03 4.26
N VAL A 240 -3.17 13.80 3.00
CA VAL A 240 -4.43 13.17 2.59
C VAL A 240 -4.25 11.66 2.57
N ASN A 241 -4.73 10.99 3.61
CA ASN A 241 -4.90 9.54 3.59
C ASN A 241 -6.09 9.21 2.68
N ASP A 242 -5.86 9.19 1.37
CA ASP A 242 -6.78 8.53 0.45
C ASP A 242 -6.94 7.06 0.86
N ALA A 243 -7.97 6.38 0.36
CA ALA A 243 -8.03 4.93 0.49
C ALA A 243 -6.92 4.26 -0.35
N THR A 244 -6.52 3.04 0.02
CA THR A 244 -5.55 2.28 -0.80
C THR A 244 -6.12 2.00 -2.20
N ILE A 245 -7.42 1.72 -2.26
CA ILE A 245 -8.21 1.71 -3.49
C ILE A 245 -9.33 2.76 -3.35
N TYR A 246 -9.36 3.73 -4.27
CA TYR A 246 -10.33 4.81 -4.25
C TYR A 246 -11.15 4.86 -5.55
N VAL A 247 -12.47 4.76 -5.42
CA VAL A 247 -13.41 4.68 -6.55
C VAL A 247 -14.43 5.81 -6.45
N VAL A 248 -14.42 6.75 -7.39
CA VAL A 248 -15.27 7.95 -7.30
C VAL A 248 -15.65 8.56 -8.65
N GLY A 249 -16.86 9.09 -8.73
CA GLY A 249 -17.36 9.81 -9.90
C GLY A 249 -17.64 8.90 -11.09
N ASN A 250 -17.83 7.60 -10.87
CA ASN A 250 -18.18 6.67 -11.95
C ASN A 250 -19.71 6.53 -12.03
N SER A 251 -20.29 6.69 -13.22
CA SER A 251 -21.75 6.69 -13.39
C SER A 251 -22.35 5.29 -13.26
N ASN A 252 -21.68 4.29 -13.83
CA ASN A 252 -22.24 2.93 -13.99
C ASN A 252 -21.44 1.85 -13.24
N PHE A 253 -20.49 2.22 -12.39
CA PHE A 253 -19.54 1.28 -11.80
C PHE A 253 -20.17 0.49 -10.65
N THR A 254 -20.30 -0.81 -10.82
CA THR A 254 -21.04 -1.70 -9.90
C THR A 254 -20.14 -2.60 -9.07
N THR A 255 -19.00 -3.04 -9.62
CA THR A 255 -18.17 -4.09 -9.01
C THR A 255 -16.68 -3.87 -9.27
N LEU A 256 -15.88 -4.01 -8.22
CA LEU A 256 -14.43 -4.19 -8.29
C LEU A 256 -14.10 -5.63 -7.88
N ASP A 257 -13.27 -6.31 -8.68
CA ASP A 257 -12.76 -7.63 -8.32
C ASP A 257 -11.23 -7.68 -8.35
N VAL A 258 -10.66 -8.06 -7.20
CA VAL A 258 -9.22 -8.20 -6.97
C VAL A 258 -8.95 -9.53 -6.24
N PRO A 259 -9.11 -10.68 -6.93
CA PRO A 259 -9.30 -11.99 -6.29
C PRO A 259 -8.09 -12.48 -5.47
N LYS A 260 -6.89 -11.97 -5.77
CA LYS A 260 -5.63 -12.46 -5.22
C LYS A 260 -4.95 -11.52 -4.22
N VAL A 261 -5.58 -10.38 -3.88
CA VAL A 261 -4.97 -9.43 -2.94
C VAL A 261 -4.77 -10.12 -1.60
N ASP A 262 -3.50 -10.23 -1.19
CA ASP A 262 -3.06 -10.83 0.06
C ASP A 262 -2.24 -9.87 0.92
N PHE A 263 -1.92 -8.69 0.38
CA PHE A 263 -1.23 -7.63 1.11
C PHE A 263 -1.66 -6.24 0.65
N MET A 264 -1.91 -5.37 1.63
CA MET A 264 -1.88 -3.92 1.47
C MET A 264 -1.19 -3.27 2.65
N ALA A 265 -0.49 -2.15 2.42
CA ALA A 265 0.00 -1.38 3.56
C ALA A 265 -1.20 -0.86 4.36
N GLN A 266 -1.15 -1.03 5.67
CA GLN A 266 -2.26 -0.69 6.55
C GLN A 266 -2.60 0.79 6.44
N ASN A 267 -3.88 1.09 6.28
CA ASN A 267 -4.40 2.44 6.08
C ASN A 267 -5.77 2.56 6.76
N ASP A 268 -6.26 3.79 6.97
CA ASP A 268 -7.58 3.97 7.61
C ASP A 268 -8.69 3.36 6.76
N TYR A 269 -8.55 3.52 5.43
CA TYR A 269 -9.39 2.92 4.42
C TYR A 269 -8.55 2.09 3.45
N SER A 270 -8.84 0.80 3.34
CA SER A 270 -8.30 -0.06 2.29
C SER A 270 -9.10 0.11 0.99
N PHE A 271 -10.40 0.39 1.11
CA PHE A 271 -11.29 0.69 0.00
C PHE A 271 -12.33 1.74 0.38
N LEU A 272 -12.51 2.74 -0.48
CA LEU A 272 -13.53 3.78 -0.32
C LEU A 272 -14.20 4.09 -1.65
N THR A 273 -15.53 4.14 -1.64
CA THR A 273 -16.32 4.65 -2.75
C THR A 273 -17.54 5.44 -2.30
N ALA A 274 -17.86 6.48 -3.09
CA ALA A 274 -19.09 7.26 -2.97
C ALA A 274 -20.00 7.10 -4.21
N ASP A 275 -19.71 6.13 -5.07
CA ASP A 275 -20.50 5.89 -6.27
C ASP A 275 -21.80 5.16 -5.90
N ALA A 276 -22.93 5.83 -6.12
CA ALA A 276 -24.26 5.30 -5.78
C ALA A 276 -24.60 3.99 -6.51
N SER A 277 -23.98 3.74 -7.68
CA SER A 277 -24.15 2.51 -8.46
C SER A 277 -23.33 1.33 -7.91
N TYR A 278 -22.34 1.59 -7.05
CA TYR A 278 -21.48 0.54 -6.51
C TYR A 278 -22.22 -0.34 -5.52
N LYS A 279 -22.05 -1.66 -5.67
CA LYS A 279 -22.62 -2.67 -4.78
C LYS A 279 -21.48 -3.36 -4.05
N MET A 280 -21.45 -3.22 -2.72
CA MET A 280 -20.43 -3.88 -1.90
C MET A 280 -20.52 -5.40 -2.03
N ASP A 281 -19.46 -6.03 -2.52
CA ASP A 281 -19.28 -7.48 -2.48
C ASP A 281 -18.74 -7.90 -1.11
N GLN A 282 -19.39 -8.88 -0.47
CA GLN A 282 -18.94 -9.41 0.82
C GLN A 282 -17.57 -10.10 0.70
N SER A 283 -17.27 -10.72 -0.45
CA SER A 283 -15.96 -11.36 -0.68
C SER A 283 -14.84 -10.32 -0.72
N LEU A 284 -15.04 -9.23 -1.48
CA LEU A 284 -14.13 -8.09 -1.52
C LEU A 284 -13.96 -7.48 -0.12
N CYS A 285 -15.06 -7.26 0.60
CA CYS A 285 -15.02 -6.72 1.95
C CYS A 285 -14.21 -7.58 2.92
N ASN A 286 -14.45 -8.89 2.95
CA ASN A 286 -13.70 -9.81 3.79
C ASN A 286 -12.20 -9.80 3.43
N ARG A 287 -11.87 -9.71 2.13
CA ARG A 287 -10.49 -9.67 1.64
C ARG A 287 -9.75 -8.39 2.03
N LEU A 288 -10.41 -7.24 1.97
CA LEU A 288 -9.76 -5.93 2.17
C LEU A 288 -9.83 -5.41 3.62
N SER A 289 -10.79 -5.89 4.41
CA SER A 289 -10.97 -5.51 5.83
C SER A 289 -9.76 -5.71 6.75
N PRO A 290 -8.84 -6.69 6.53
CA PRO A 290 -7.64 -6.82 7.37
C PRO A 290 -6.66 -5.66 7.24
N PHE A 291 -6.76 -4.86 6.16
CA PHE A 291 -5.81 -3.79 5.85
C PHE A 291 -6.33 -2.38 6.15
N GLY A 292 -7.62 -2.25 6.46
CA GLY A 292 -8.28 -0.96 6.69
C GLY A 292 -9.80 -1.08 6.54
N SER A 293 -10.50 0.02 6.81
CA SER A 293 -11.94 0.09 6.64
C SER A 293 -12.32 -0.03 5.16
N VAL A 294 -13.41 -0.75 4.89
CA VAL A 294 -13.98 -0.91 3.55
C VAL A 294 -15.33 -0.20 3.55
N GLN A 295 -15.47 0.87 2.77
CA GLN A 295 -16.67 1.72 2.80
C GLN A 295 -17.25 1.96 1.41
N SER A 296 -18.58 1.87 1.31
CA SER A 296 -19.34 2.28 0.12
C SER A 296 -20.55 3.10 0.52
N ASN A 297 -20.72 4.27 -0.09
CA ASN A 297 -21.89 5.14 0.10
C ASN A 297 -22.17 5.45 1.58
N GLY A 298 -21.11 5.75 2.34
CA GLY A 298 -21.19 6.03 3.79
C GLY A 298 -21.39 4.80 4.67
N THR A 299 -21.58 3.60 4.10
CA THR A 299 -21.76 2.37 4.84
C THR A 299 -20.44 1.61 4.93
N VAL A 300 -19.98 1.38 6.17
CA VAL A 300 -18.81 0.54 6.44
C VAL A 300 -19.22 -0.92 6.37
N CYS A 301 -18.47 -1.71 5.58
CA CYS A 301 -18.70 -3.14 5.50
C CYS A 301 -18.16 -3.86 6.74
N VAL A 302 -18.92 -4.83 7.24
CA VAL A 302 -18.54 -5.68 8.38
C VAL A 302 -18.05 -7.03 7.85
N SER A 303 -16.82 -7.38 8.20
CA SER A 303 -16.23 -8.67 7.82
C SER A 303 -16.83 -9.82 8.63
N THR A 304 -17.28 -10.88 7.96
CA THR A 304 -17.93 -12.04 8.60
C THR A 304 -16.95 -12.95 9.36
N GLY A 305 -15.64 -12.67 9.31
CA GLY A 305 -14.59 -13.43 9.99
C GLY A 305 -13.92 -12.70 11.17
N SER A 306 -14.28 -11.44 11.44
CA SER A 306 -13.69 -10.69 12.55
C SER A 306 -14.36 -11.11 13.87
N LYS A 307 -13.71 -11.98 14.64
CA LYS A 307 -14.05 -12.13 16.05
C LYS A 307 -13.81 -10.77 16.71
N ILE A 308 -14.92 -10.13 17.02
CA ILE A 308 -15.06 -8.81 17.63
C ILE A 308 -14.12 -8.69 18.83
N GLY A 309 -13.03 -7.92 18.65
CA GLY A 309 -12.44 -7.19 19.75
C GLY A 309 -13.31 -5.95 19.95
N THR A 310 -14.17 -5.97 20.95
CA THR A 310 -15.04 -4.86 21.33
C THR A 310 -14.22 -3.60 21.62
N THR A 311 -14.32 -2.60 20.76
CA THR A 311 -14.29 -1.20 21.17
C THR A 311 -15.60 -0.57 20.71
N ALA A 312 -16.30 0.03 21.68
CA ALA A 312 -17.68 0.46 21.57
C ALA A 312 -17.89 1.48 20.44
N SER A 313 -18.87 1.19 19.59
CA SER A 313 -19.52 2.14 18.71
C SER A 313 -20.26 3.17 19.57
N MET A 314 -19.88 4.44 19.49
CA MET A 314 -20.80 5.53 19.82
C MET A 314 -21.73 5.72 18.63
N ALA A 315 -22.91 5.12 18.73
CA ALA A 315 -24.04 5.43 17.89
C ALA A 315 -24.52 6.86 18.19
N LEU A 316 -24.27 7.79 17.28
CA LEU A 316 -24.97 9.07 17.24
C LEU A 316 -26.34 8.83 16.58
N GLY A 317 -27.31 8.46 17.42
CA GLY A 317 -28.72 8.48 17.05
C GLY A 317 -29.19 9.93 16.93
N LEU A 318 -29.40 10.39 15.70
CA LEU A 318 -30.21 11.58 15.44
C LEU A 318 -31.67 11.21 15.68
N LEU A 319 -32.10 11.42 16.91
CA LEU A 319 -33.49 11.39 17.31
C LEU A 319 -34.25 12.52 16.61
N ALA A 320 -35.33 12.15 15.96
CA ALA A 320 -36.36 13.06 15.49
C ALA A 320 -36.94 13.86 16.67
N CYS A 321 -36.73 15.18 16.67
CA CYS A 321 -37.57 16.11 17.42
C CYS A 321 -38.69 16.59 16.51
N TYR A 322 -39.80 15.86 16.51
CA TYR A 322 -41.10 16.40 16.16
C TYR A 322 -41.96 16.38 17.43
N PHE A 323 -42.54 17.55 17.73
CA PHE A 323 -43.65 17.88 18.63
C PHE A 323 -43.37 18.60 19.98
N LEU A 324 -44.06 19.75 20.04
CA LEU A 324 -44.65 20.49 21.18
C LEU A 324 -43.78 21.57 21.86
N TYR A 325 -44.00 22.85 21.50
CA TYR A 325 -44.83 23.79 22.28
C TYR A 325 -44.85 25.21 21.63
N HIS A 326 -46.06 25.75 21.48
CA HIS A 326 -46.48 27.10 21.04
C HIS A 326 -46.22 27.55 19.59
#